data_AF-A0A7J6QGB5-F1
#
_entry.id   AF-A0A7J6QGB5-F1
#
_cell.length_a   1.000
_cell.length_b   1.000
_cell.length_c   1.000
_cell.angle_alpha   90.00
_cell.angle_beta   90.00
_cell.angle_gamma   90.00
#
_symmetry.space_group_name_H-M   'P 1'
#
loop_
_entity.id
_entity.type
_entity.pdbx_description
1 polymer ?
#
loop_
_entity_poly.entity_id
_entity_poly.type
_entity_poly.pdbx_seq_one_letter_code
_entity_poly.pdbx_strand_id
1 'polypeptide(L)'
;YAKWADGKRQIRDIEDALDGNLCRCTGYRPILQGMYNLAETSQENGGDSIESLESCSDNSFLSRNSLTTADHTPSSKAHLKDSADEKPLPGNPDRPLFLRGQHVGHSCDYYRPTSLHELLTIMTYVGNYRLAGGHSERRIDKFFRDDHAYPMALISTARV
;
A
#
# COMPACT_ATOMS: atom_id res chain seq x y z
N TYR A 1 3.20 -6.82 0.05
CA TYR A 1 2.50 -7.48 1.17
C TYR A 1 3.51 -7.51 2.30
N ALA A 2 3.41 -6.58 3.24
CA ALA A 2 4.31 -6.54 4.40
C ALA A 2 3.97 -7.76 5.27
N LYS A 3 4.78 -8.82 5.13
CA LYS A 3 4.74 -9.93 6.07
C LYS A 3 5.56 -9.49 7.28
N TRP A 4 4.87 -8.95 8.29
CA TRP A 4 5.47 -8.72 9.60
C TRP A 4 5.98 -10.07 10.11
N ALA A 5 7.27 -10.15 10.45
CA ALA A 5 7.92 -11.41 10.83
C ALA A 5 7.19 -12.10 12.01
N ASP A 6 6.56 -11.31 12.89
CA ASP A 6 5.93 -11.79 14.13
C ASP A 6 4.46 -11.35 14.29
N GLY A 7 3.83 -10.81 13.23
CA GLY A 7 2.48 -10.23 13.30
C GLY A 7 2.38 -8.91 14.07
N LYS A 8 3.51 -8.38 14.54
CA LYS A 8 3.63 -7.15 15.34
C LYS A 8 4.08 -5.99 14.45
N ARG A 9 3.50 -4.81 14.65
CA ARG A 9 3.85 -3.57 13.93
C ARG A 9 4.68 -2.65 14.82
N GLN A 10 5.73 -2.06 14.27
CA GLN A 10 6.50 -0.99 14.91
C GLN A 10 5.96 0.39 14.52
N ILE A 11 6.44 1.44 15.17
CA ILE A 11 6.07 2.83 14.82
C ILE A 11 6.52 3.17 13.39
N ARG A 12 7.77 2.83 13.05
CA ARG A 12 8.33 3.06 11.72
C ARG A 12 7.53 2.39 10.61
N ASP A 13 7.01 1.21 10.88
CA ASP A 13 6.18 0.45 9.96
C ASP A 13 4.87 1.18 9.57
N ILE A 14 4.31 1.93 10.52
CA ILE A 14 3.13 2.77 10.30
C ILE A 14 3.51 3.98 9.44
N GLU A 15 4.66 4.60 9.69
CA GLU A 15 5.13 5.76 8.92
C GLU A 15 5.46 5.38 7.47
N ASP A 16 6.21 4.28 7.27
CA ASP A 16 6.53 3.74 5.94
C ASP A 16 5.26 3.39 5.15
N ALA A 17 4.22 2.89 5.83
CA ALA A 17 2.94 2.60 5.19
C ALA A 17 2.15 3.85 4.78
N LEU A 18 2.44 5.02 5.38
CA LEU A 18 1.75 6.27 5.10
C LEU A 18 2.48 7.18 4.10
N ASP A 19 3.74 6.90 3.77
CA ASP A 19 4.61 7.75 2.92
C ASP A 19 3.99 8.08 1.54
N GLY A 20 3.17 7.18 0.99
CA GLY A 20 2.45 7.39 -0.29
C GLY A 20 1.10 8.13 -0.19
N ASN A 21 0.65 8.53 1.01
CA ASN A 21 -0.66 9.16 1.22
C ASN A 21 -0.49 10.66 1.42
N LEU A 22 -1.33 11.47 0.77
CA LEU A 22 -1.33 12.93 0.91
C LEU A 22 -2.53 13.43 1.73
N CYS A 23 -2.28 14.23 2.76
CA CYS A 23 -3.30 14.93 3.51
C CYS A 23 -2.95 16.42 3.64
N ARG A 24 -3.78 17.29 3.10
CA ARG A 24 -3.52 18.75 3.12
C ARG A 24 -3.98 19.44 4.40
N CYS A 25 -4.91 18.84 5.16
CA CYS A 25 -5.61 19.53 6.24
C CYS A 25 -5.02 19.27 7.63
N THR A 26 -4.70 18.02 7.96
CA THR A 26 -4.45 17.61 9.36
C THR A 26 -3.02 17.85 9.84
N GLY A 27 -2.08 18.07 8.91
CA GLY A 27 -0.66 18.06 9.23
C GLY A 27 -0.15 16.71 9.76
N TYR A 28 -0.87 15.60 9.49
CA TYR A 28 -0.58 14.21 9.87
C TYR A 28 -0.57 13.88 11.37
N ARG A 29 -0.25 14.81 12.26
CA ARG A 29 -0.14 14.56 13.71
C ARG A 29 -1.33 13.78 14.30
N PRO A 30 -2.60 14.17 14.08
CA PRO A 30 -3.72 13.41 14.65
C PRO A 30 -3.93 12.03 14.00
N ILE A 31 -3.49 11.82 12.76
CA ILE A 31 -3.58 10.52 12.06
C ILE A 31 -2.56 9.55 12.65
N LEU A 32 -1.30 10.00 12.76
CA LEU A 32 -0.21 9.21 13.35
C LEU A 32 -0.50 8.83 14.80
N GLN A 33 -0.97 9.79 15.61
CA GLN A 33 -1.35 9.53 17.00
C GLN A 33 -2.45 8.47 17.12
N GLY A 34 -3.43 8.46 16.21
CA GLY A 34 -4.45 7.41 16.17
C GLY A 34 -3.88 6.04 15.81
N MET A 35 -2.91 6.00 14.89
CA MET A 35 -2.30 4.75 14.41
C MET A 35 -1.24 4.18 15.34
N TYR A 36 -0.51 5.00 16.11
CA TYR A 36 0.50 4.50 17.06
C TYR A 36 -0.05 3.56 18.13
N ASN A 37 -1.35 3.66 18.45
CA ASN A 37 -2.05 2.69 19.29
C ASN A 37 -2.06 1.26 18.71
N LEU A 38 -1.70 1.10 17.43
CA LEU A 38 -1.63 -0.16 16.71
C LEU A 38 -0.21 -0.74 16.62
N ALA A 39 0.80 -0.02 17.12
CA ALA A 39 2.19 -0.45 17.20
C ALA A 39 2.51 -0.96 18.62
N GLU A 40 3.42 -1.94 18.70
CA GLU A 40 4.02 -2.30 19.97
C GLU A 40 5.07 -1.24 20.34
N THR A 41 4.99 -0.71 21.56
CA THR A 41 6.10 0.04 22.13
C THR A 41 7.11 -0.97 22.64
N SER A 42 8.29 -1.02 22.02
CA SER A 42 9.42 -1.79 22.56
C SER A 42 9.72 -1.22 23.96
N GLN A 43 9.27 -1.91 25.00
CA GLN A 43 9.76 -1.69 26.36
C GLN A 43 11.18 -2.26 26.41
N GLU A 44 12.13 -1.51 25.84
CA GLU A 44 13.55 -1.73 26.05
C GLU A 44 14.00 -0.81 27.17
N ASN A 45 14.22 -1.41 28.34
CA ASN A 45 14.91 -0.77 29.44
C ASN A 45 16.31 -0.33 28.97
N GLY A 46 16.55 0.98 28.91
CA GLY A 46 17.91 1.54 28.99
C GLY A 46 18.28 2.59 27.93
N GLY A 47 18.13 3.86 28.32
CA GLY A 47 19.14 4.93 28.17
C GLY A 47 19.52 5.45 26.77
N ASP A 48 19.18 6.72 26.54
CA ASP A 48 19.79 7.71 25.61
C ASP A 48 19.96 7.29 24.13
N SER A 49 19.45 7.99 23.12
CA SER A 49 19.22 9.43 22.99
C SER A 49 18.47 9.69 21.67
N ILE A 50 17.32 10.35 21.75
CA ILE A 50 16.77 11.17 20.65
C ILE A 50 16.25 12.45 21.29
N GLU A 51 16.99 13.53 21.06
CA GLU A 51 16.58 14.87 21.40
C GLU A 51 15.29 15.27 20.66
N SER A 52 14.43 15.96 21.40
CA SER A 52 13.32 16.80 20.94
C SER A 52 12.01 16.12 20.53
N LEU A 53 11.45 15.32 21.45
CA LEU A 53 10.02 15.43 21.75
C LEU A 53 9.90 15.70 23.24
N GLU A 54 9.50 16.92 23.59
CA GLU A 54 9.29 17.33 24.98
C GLU A 54 8.37 16.32 25.69
N SER A 55 9.01 15.56 26.58
CA SER A 55 8.38 14.71 27.56
C SER A 55 7.59 15.58 28.54
N CYS A 56 6.29 15.72 28.28
CA CYS A 56 5.34 15.88 29.37
C CYS A 56 5.04 14.49 29.91
N SER A 57 5.93 14.00 30.78
CA SER A 57 5.65 12.91 31.69
C SER A 57 4.57 13.36 32.68
N ASP A 58 3.32 13.24 32.26
CA ASP A 58 2.19 13.22 33.16
C ASP A 58 1.15 12.23 32.64
N ASN A 59 1.24 11.00 33.14
CA ASN A 59 0.22 9.95 33.05
C ASN A 59 -1.05 10.32 33.84
N SER A 60 -1.51 11.56 33.74
CA SER A 60 -2.67 12.09 34.47
C SER A 60 -3.71 12.77 33.59
N PHE A 61 -3.52 12.82 32.26
CA PHE A 61 -4.55 13.34 31.34
C PHE A 61 -5.67 12.33 30.99
N LEU A 62 -5.83 11.27 31.79
CA LEU A 62 -6.98 10.35 31.72
C LEU A 62 -8.01 10.58 32.84
N SER A 63 -7.85 11.58 33.72
CA SER A 63 -8.87 11.87 34.76
C SER A 63 -8.74 13.27 35.36
N ARG A 64 -9.15 14.28 34.60
CA ARG A 64 -9.92 15.46 35.08
C ARG A 64 -9.89 16.55 34.01
N ASN A 65 -11.05 16.81 33.42
CA ASN A 65 -11.60 18.16 33.38
C ASN A 65 -13.10 18.03 33.08
N SER A 66 -13.87 17.99 34.17
CA SER A 66 -15.20 18.58 34.13
C SER A 66 -14.98 20.08 33.98
N LEU A 67 -15.36 20.62 32.82
CA LEU A 67 -16.23 21.79 32.63
C LEU A 67 -15.94 22.46 31.27
N THR A 68 -16.86 22.18 30.35
CA THR A 68 -17.37 23.06 29.29
C THR A 68 -16.41 23.53 28.21
N THR A 69 -16.36 22.82 27.07
CA THR A 69 -17.07 23.21 25.83
C THR A 69 -16.72 22.24 24.68
N ALA A 70 -17.77 21.65 24.09
CA ALA A 70 -17.78 20.81 22.88
C ALA A 70 -16.96 19.50 22.93
N ASP A 71 -17.38 18.61 23.85
CA ASP A 71 -17.05 17.18 23.83
C ASP A 71 -17.62 16.48 22.60
N HIS A 72 -16.75 16.12 21.66
CA HIS A 72 -16.96 14.98 20.78
C HIS A 72 -15.65 14.18 20.65
N THR A 73 -15.16 13.66 21.77
CA THR A 73 -14.22 12.53 21.73
C THR A 73 -15.02 11.25 21.96
N PRO A 74 -15.33 10.46 20.92
CA PRO A 74 -15.89 9.15 21.14
C PRO A 74 -14.77 8.28 21.74
N SER A 75 -14.74 8.22 23.07
CA SER A 75 -14.11 7.14 23.83
C SER A 75 -14.89 5.87 23.53
N SER A 76 -14.69 5.34 22.32
CA SER A 76 -15.00 3.97 22.02
C SER A 76 -13.73 3.20 22.30
N LYS A 77 -13.79 2.27 23.25
CA LYS A 77 -12.84 1.17 23.33
C LYS A 77 -12.78 0.59 21.92
N ALA A 78 -11.72 0.90 21.18
CA ALA A 78 -11.56 0.36 19.85
C ALA A 78 -11.64 -1.16 20.02
N HIS A 79 -12.67 -1.78 19.46
CA HIS A 79 -12.69 -3.21 19.29
C HIS A 79 -11.51 -3.51 18.36
N LEU A 80 -10.37 -3.89 18.96
CA LEU A 80 -9.31 -4.60 18.25
C LEU A 80 -9.99 -5.85 17.71
N LYS A 81 -10.40 -5.78 16.45
CA LYS A 81 -10.89 -6.94 15.72
C LYS A 81 -9.65 -7.78 15.45
N ASP A 82 -9.25 -8.55 16.46
CA ASP A 82 -8.26 -9.60 16.29
C ASP A 82 -8.80 -10.51 15.20
N SER A 83 -8.06 -10.56 14.09
CA SER A 83 -8.46 -11.24 12.87
C SER A 83 -9.65 -10.55 12.18
N ALA A 84 -9.36 -9.61 11.29
CA ALA A 84 -10.22 -9.52 10.12
C ALA A 84 -10.25 -10.93 9.51
N ASP A 85 -11.42 -11.56 9.41
CA ASP A 85 -11.62 -12.72 8.55
C ASP A 85 -11.20 -12.29 7.14
N GLU A 86 -9.91 -12.46 6.83
CA GLU A 86 -9.35 -12.18 5.51
C GLU A 86 -10.05 -13.15 4.58
N LYS A 87 -11.06 -12.64 3.87
CA LYS A 87 -11.74 -13.42 2.85
C LYS A 87 -10.64 -13.93 1.91
N PRO A 88 -10.54 -15.26 1.70
CA PRO A 88 -9.54 -15.81 0.80
C PRO A 88 -9.61 -15.08 -0.53
N LEU A 89 -8.47 -14.58 -1.00
CA LEU A 89 -8.40 -13.96 -2.32
C LEU A 89 -8.92 -15.00 -3.32
N PRO A 90 -9.97 -14.70 -4.11
CA PRO A 90 -10.45 -15.62 -5.11
C PRO A 90 -9.34 -15.81 -6.16
N GLY A 91 -8.60 -16.90 -6.04
CA GLY A 91 -7.69 -17.37 -7.06
C GLY A 91 -8.54 -17.84 -8.24
N ASN A 92 -8.34 -17.23 -9.41
CA ASN A 92 -8.82 -17.83 -10.66
C ASN A 92 -7.67 -18.68 -11.21
N PRO A 93 -7.75 -20.03 -11.15
CA PRO A 93 -6.75 -20.93 -11.73
C PRO A 93 -6.80 -20.92 -13.26
N ASP A 94 -7.97 -20.67 -13.85
CA ASP A 94 -8.23 -20.73 -15.30
C ASP A 94 -8.01 -19.37 -15.98
N ARG A 95 -6.92 -18.68 -15.62
CA ARG A 95 -6.58 -17.42 -16.27
C ARG A 95 -6.04 -17.70 -17.66
N PRO A 96 -6.65 -17.14 -18.73
CA PRO A 96 -6.17 -17.38 -20.07
C PRO A 96 -4.78 -16.74 -20.26
N LEU A 97 -3.92 -17.42 -21.02
CA LEU A 97 -2.63 -16.89 -21.47
C LEU A 97 -2.82 -15.57 -22.22
N PHE A 98 -3.88 -15.47 -23.03
CA PHE A 98 -4.12 -14.36 -23.91
C PHE A 98 -5.48 -13.73 -23.65
N LEU A 99 -5.50 -12.41 -23.58
CA LEU A 99 -6.71 -11.62 -23.47
C LEU A 99 -6.64 -10.48 -24.50
N ARG A 100 -7.59 -10.48 -25.44
CA ARG A 100 -7.85 -9.30 -26.26
C ARG A 100 -8.65 -8.31 -25.42
N GLY A 101 -8.09 -7.13 -25.18
CA GLY A 101 -8.72 -6.12 -24.35
C GLY A 101 -8.62 -4.73 -24.95
N GLN A 102 -9.02 -3.75 -24.15
CA GLN A 102 -8.75 -2.34 -24.43
C GLN A 102 -7.79 -1.80 -23.38
N HIS A 103 -6.67 -1.25 -23.81
CA HIS A 103 -5.75 -0.52 -22.95
C HIS A 103 -5.88 0.96 -23.29
N VAL A 104 -6.44 1.74 -22.36
CA VAL A 104 -6.60 3.19 -22.53
C VAL A 104 -7.47 3.55 -23.75
N GLY A 105 -8.52 2.76 -24.00
CA GLY A 105 -9.44 3.01 -25.11
C GLY A 105 -8.96 2.51 -26.48
N HIS A 106 -7.74 1.97 -26.59
CA HIS A 106 -7.23 1.33 -27.80
C HIS A 106 -7.21 -0.19 -27.64
N SER A 107 -7.50 -0.92 -28.72
CA SER A 107 -7.39 -2.39 -28.72
C SER A 107 -5.95 -2.81 -28.41
N CYS A 108 -5.78 -3.72 -27.47
CA CYS A 108 -4.48 -4.20 -27.07
C CYS A 108 -4.53 -5.70 -26.77
N ASP A 109 -3.51 -6.40 -27.25
CA ASP A 109 -3.27 -7.80 -26.95
C ASP A 109 -2.55 -7.93 -25.61
N TYR A 110 -3.13 -8.66 -24.66
CA TYR A 110 -2.55 -8.83 -23.34
C TYR A 110 -2.17 -10.29 -23.10
N TYR A 111 -0.87 -10.55 -23.04
CA TYR A 111 -0.30 -11.87 -22.79
C TYR A 111 0.10 -12.03 -21.32
N ARG A 112 -0.15 -13.21 -20.75
CA ARG A 112 0.09 -13.57 -19.34
C ARG A 112 0.87 -14.87 -19.24
N PRO A 113 2.13 -14.90 -19.72
CA PRO A 113 2.95 -16.09 -19.62
C PRO A 113 3.12 -16.53 -18.16
N THR A 114 3.20 -17.84 -17.98
CA THR A 114 3.40 -18.53 -16.69
C THR A 114 4.76 -19.24 -16.63
N SER A 115 5.51 -19.24 -17.73
CA SER A 115 6.86 -19.77 -17.80
C SER A 115 7.76 -18.87 -18.64
N LEU A 116 9.06 -18.92 -18.36
CA LEU A 116 10.06 -18.20 -19.14
C LEU A 116 10.05 -18.63 -20.61
N HIS A 117 9.81 -19.92 -20.89
CA HIS A 117 9.74 -20.44 -22.24
C HIS A 117 8.59 -19.81 -23.04
N GLU A 118 7.42 -19.70 -22.43
CA GLU A 118 6.23 -19.07 -23.02
C GLU A 118 6.45 -17.57 -23.26
N LEU A 119 7.05 -16.86 -22.29
CA LEU A 119 7.44 -15.47 -22.44
C LEU A 119 8.34 -15.27 -23.67
N LEU A 120 9.43 -16.05 -23.75
CA LEU A 120 10.38 -15.95 -24.85
C LEU A 120 9.74 -16.30 -26.19
N THR A 121 8.88 -17.31 -26.22
CA THR A 121 8.12 -17.69 -27.43
C THR A 121 7.25 -16.54 -27.92
N ILE A 122 6.50 -15.90 -27.02
CA ILE A 122 5.65 -14.76 -27.37
C ILE A 122 6.49 -13.58 -27.87
N MET A 123 7.63 -13.30 -27.22
CA MET A 123 8.55 -12.24 -27.64
C MET A 123 9.12 -12.46 -29.04
N THR A 124 9.28 -13.71 -29.49
CA THR A 124 9.70 -14.02 -30.87
C THR A 124 8.59 -13.83 -31.89
N TYR A 125 7.33 -14.06 -31.50
CA TYR A 125 6.18 -13.98 -32.40
C TYR A 125 5.59 -12.57 -32.52
N VAL A 126 5.62 -11.82 -31.41
CA VAL A 126 5.08 -10.47 -31.33
C VAL A 126 6.21 -9.48 -31.62
N GLY A 127 6.12 -8.72 -32.72
CA GLY A 127 7.16 -7.76 -33.09
C GLY A 127 7.11 -6.44 -32.33
N ASN A 128 5.91 -5.96 -31.95
CA ASN A 128 5.72 -4.69 -31.24
C ASN A 128 5.00 -4.91 -29.91
N TYR A 129 5.76 -5.04 -28.83
CA TYR A 129 5.27 -5.28 -27.48
C TYR A 129 5.96 -4.42 -26.43
N ARG A 130 5.37 -4.36 -25.24
CA ARG A 130 6.02 -3.90 -24.01
C ARG A 130 5.82 -4.92 -22.90
N LEU A 131 6.86 -5.14 -22.12
CA LEU A 131 6.77 -5.89 -20.87
C LEU A 131 6.05 -5.06 -19.80
N ALA A 132 5.19 -5.69 -19.01
CA ALA A 132 4.36 -5.03 -18.01
C ALA A 132 4.38 -5.77 -16.66
N GLY A 133 4.90 -5.08 -15.64
CA GLY A 133 4.77 -5.46 -14.23
C GLY A 133 3.61 -4.73 -13.55
N GLY A 134 3.91 -3.65 -12.84
CA GLY A 134 2.95 -2.86 -12.05
C GLY A 134 2.27 -1.69 -12.76
N HIS A 135 2.56 -1.43 -14.04
CA HIS A 135 2.02 -0.31 -14.85
C HIS A 135 2.29 1.14 -14.36
N SER A 136 2.96 1.34 -13.22
CA SER A 136 3.20 2.68 -12.64
C SER A 136 3.94 3.64 -13.58
N GLU A 137 4.90 3.17 -14.36
CA GLU A 137 5.59 3.97 -15.40
C GLU A 137 4.63 4.33 -16.54
N ARG A 138 4.00 3.32 -17.14
CA ARG A 138 3.19 3.47 -18.36
C ARG A 138 1.98 4.39 -18.16
N ARG A 139 1.40 4.39 -16.96
CA ARG A 139 0.27 5.27 -16.65
C ARG A 139 0.72 6.73 -16.60
N ILE A 140 1.94 7.02 -16.13
CA ILE A 140 2.53 8.35 -16.17
C ILE A 140 2.83 8.74 -17.62
N ASP A 141 3.48 7.88 -18.41
CA ASP A 141 3.80 8.18 -19.81
C ASP A 141 2.56 8.55 -20.64
N LYS A 142 1.44 7.86 -20.44
CA LYS A 142 0.16 8.22 -21.07
C LYS A 142 -0.22 9.69 -20.87
N PHE A 143 -0.04 10.21 -19.66
CA PHE A 143 -0.54 11.54 -19.29
C PHE A 143 0.49 12.64 -19.53
N PHE A 144 1.78 12.31 -19.51
CA PHE A 144 2.86 13.30 -19.47
C PHE A 144 3.87 13.19 -20.62
N ARG A 145 3.76 12.17 -21.50
CA ARG A 145 4.54 12.12 -22.75
C ARG A 145 3.67 12.43 -23.96
N ASP A 146 4.06 13.46 -24.69
CA ASP A 146 3.37 13.90 -25.91
C ASP A 146 3.52 12.90 -27.08
N ASP A 147 4.60 12.11 -27.09
CA ASP A 147 4.91 11.12 -28.12
C ASP A 147 4.46 9.69 -27.74
N HIS A 148 3.62 9.55 -26.71
CA HIS A 148 3.21 8.22 -26.22
C HIS A 148 2.39 7.45 -27.26
N ALA A 149 3.02 6.46 -27.89
CA ALA A 149 2.35 5.47 -28.71
C ALA A 149 2.00 4.21 -27.89
N TYR A 150 0.76 3.75 -27.98
CA TYR A 150 0.38 2.47 -27.38
C TYR A 150 0.97 1.31 -28.22
N PRO A 151 1.81 0.43 -27.66
CA PRO A 151 2.14 -0.81 -28.33
C PRO A 151 0.87 -1.64 -28.49
N MET A 152 0.80 -2.35 -29.61
CA MET A 152 -0.30 -3.26 -29.92
C MET A 152 -0.41 -4.39 -28.89
N ALA A 153 0.73 -4.83 -28.33
CA ALA A 153 0.77 -5.90 -27.35
C ALA A 153 1.43 -5.52 -26.01
N LEU A 154 0.93 -6.13 -24.95
CA LEU A 154 1.40 -6.07 -23.57
C LEU A 154 1.69 -7.49 -23.12
N ILE A 155 2.86 -7.72 -22.52
CA ILE A 155 3.25 -9.03 -22.00
C ILE A 155 3.52 -8.89 -20.51
N SER A 156 2.74 -9.58 -19.68
CA SER A 156 2.90 -9.53 -18.23
C SER A 156 4.08 -10.38 -17.78
N THR A 157 4.96 -9.81 -16.96
CA THR A 157 6.10 -10.52 -16.36
C THR A 157 5.85 -10.95 -14.91
N ALA A 158 4.64 -10.73 -14.38
CA ALA A 158 4.36 -10.86 -12.94
C ALA A 158 4.41 -12.30 -12.40
N ARG A 159 4.45 -13.32 -13.26
CA ARG A 159 4.38 -14.74 -12.90
C ARG A 159 5.37 -15.63 -13.64
N VAL A 160 6.23 -15.03 -14.47
CA VAL A 160 7.32 -15.73 -15.16
C VAL A 160 8.47 -15.91 -14.18
#